data_AF-A0A0D1BP73-F1
#
_entry.id   AF-A0A0D1BP73-F1
#
_cell.length_a   1.000
_cell.length_b   1.000
_cell.length_c   1.000
_cell.angle_alpha   90.00
_cell.angle_beta   90.00
_cell.angle_gamma   90.00
#
_symmetry.space_group_name_H-M   'P 1'
#
loop_
_entity.id
_entity.type
_entity.pdbx_description
1 polymer ?
#
loop_
_entity_poly.entity_id
_entity_poly.type
_entity_poly.pdbx_seq_one_letter_code
_entity_poly.pdbx_strand_id
1 'polypeptide(L)'
;MKYLFYKKETDIKAEVRLTYKVEPPEYMLDEGNYLIVEDILPEPQLKQNEHAIHYINPKTKEQTYEIYTRKKTNEEISQEKQQALNAKLLKDNAEIQIELNKQKELNSSLLLKMAELGGNANA
;
A
#
# COMPACT_ATOMS: atom_id res chain seq x y z
N MET A 1 1.66 26.35 17.62
CA MET A 1 0.19 26.44 17.68
C MET A 1 -0.36 26.01 16.33
N LYS A 2 -1.42 25.20 16.33
CA LYS A 2 -2.04 24.62 15.13
C LYS A 2 -3.54 24.91 15.18
N TYR A 3 -4.13 25.28 14.05
CA TYR A 3 -5.55 25.61 13.93
C TYR A 3 -6.28 24.42 13.33
N LEU A 4 -7.23 23.88 14.07
CA LEU A 4 -8.09 22.77 13.66
C LEU A 4 -9.47 23.31 13.36
N PHE A 5 -9.83 23.35 12.08
CA PHE A 5 -11.19 23.65 11.65
C PHE A 5 -12.00 22.37 11.69
N TYR A 6 -13.18 22.47 12.30
CA TYR A 6 -14.01 21.30 12.54
C TYR A 6 -15.46 21.54 12.14
N LYS A 7 -16.12 20.44 11.80
CA LYS A 7 -17.57 20.38 11.68
C LYS A 7 -18.11 19.80 12.98
N LYS A 8 -18.89 20.59 13.71
CA LYS A 8 -19.54 20.13 14.94
C LYS A 8 -20.56 19.05 14.60
N GLU A 9 -20.40 17.85 15.15
CA GLU A 9 -21.43 16.81 15.12
C GLU A 9 -22.26 16.85 16.41
N THR A 10 -21.57 16.94 17.55
CA THR A 10 -22.17 17.09 18.89
C THR A 10 -21.36 18.08 19.73
N ASP A 11 -21.79 18.32 20.97
CA ASP A 11 -21.06 19.16 21.92
C ASP A 11 -19.70 18.60 22.38
N ILE A 12 -19.48 17.30 22.19
CA ILE A 12 -18.28 16.57 22.64
C ILE A 12 -17.55 15.88 21.50
N LYS A 13 -18.09 15.91 20.28
CA LYS A 13 -17.53 15.26 19.09
C LYS A 13 -17.65 16.20 17.91
N ALA A 14 -16.51 16.55 17.33
CA ALA A 14 -16.42 17.35 16.13
C ALA A 14 -15.42 16.75 15.16
N GLU A 15 -15.80 16.65 13.89
CA GLU A 15 -14.95 16.11 12.83
C GLU A 15 -13.97 17.19 12.37
N VAL A 16 -12.67 16.93 12.48
CA VAL A 16 -11.64 17.83 11.97
C VAL A 16 -11.60 17.73 10.45
N ARG A 17 -11.84 18.86 9.79
CA ARG A 17 -11.90 18.97 8.32
C ARG A 17 -10.61 19.53 7.73
N LEU A 18 -10.01 20.51 8.40
CA LEU A 18 -8.82 21.20 7.92
C LEU A 18 -7.88 21.49 9.09
N THR A 19 -6.59 21.39 8.81
CA THR A 19 -5.53 21.67 9.77
C THR A 19 -4.58 22.69 9.17
N TYR A 20 -4.35 23.78 9.89
CA TYR A 20 -3.34 24.77 9.55
C TYR A 20 -2.20 24.75 10.58
N LYS A 21 -0.97 24.66 10.09
CA LYS A 21 0.26 24.76 10.90
C LYS A 21 0.74 26.22 11.07
N VAL A 22 0.14 27.13 10.31
CA VAL A 22 0.38 28.57 10.29
C VAL A 22 -0.93 29.29 10.59
N GLU A 23 -0.88 30.60 10.80
CA GLU A 23 -2.10 31.39 10.98
C GLU A 23 -2.94 31.35 9.68
N PRO A 24 -4.22 30.93 9.76
CA PRO A 24 -5.11 30.88 8.62
C PRO A 24 -5.62 32.29 8.27
N PRO A 25 -6.17 32.48 7.06
CA PRO A 25 -6.76 33.77 6.67
C PRO A 25 -7.89 34.23 7.61
N GLU A 26 -7.97 35.55 7.85
CA GLU A 26 -8.97 36.17 8.76
C GLU A 26 -10.41 35.74 8.46
N TYR A 27 -10.81 35.74 7.18
CA TYR A 27 -12.17 35.33 6.79
C TYR A 27 -12.54 33.90 7.25
N MET A 28 -11.55 32.99 7.38
CA MET A 28 -11.80 31.65 7.90
C MET A 28 -11.97 31.65 9.41
N LEU A 29 -11.25 32.51 10.12
CA LEU A 29 -11.38 32.67 11.58
C LEU A 29 -12.73 33.27 11.96
N ASP A 30 -13.25 34.18 11.12
CA ASP A 30 -14.52 34.87 11.36
C ASP A 30 -15.74 33.97 11.08
N GLU A 31 -15.64 33.11 10.06
CA GLU A 31 -16.77 32.27 9.63
C GLU A 31 -16.71 30.83 10.17
N GLY A 32 -15.52 30.37 10.54
CA GLY A 32 -15.25 28.96 10.80
C GLY A 32 -15.35 28.56 12.28
N ASN A 33 -15.80 27.33 12.52
CA ASN A 33 -15.57 26.67 13.80
C ASN A 33 -14.12 26.16 13.85
N TYR A 34 -13.29 26.75 14.69
CA TYR A 34 -11.88 26.36 14.84
C TYR A 34 -11.43 26.27 16.30
N LEU A 35 -10.40 25.45 16.54
CA LEU A 35 -9.71 25.32 17.82
C LEU A 35 -8.23 25.48 17.63
N ILE A 36 -7.59 26.16 18.58
CA ILE A 36 -6.13 26.24 18.66
C ILE A 36 -5.65 25.16 19.62
N VAL A 37 -4.80 24.27 19.09
CA VAL A 37 -4.12 23.21 19.83
C VAL A 37 -2.61 23.37 19.72
N GLU A 38 -1.87 22.90 20.72
CA GLU A 38 -0.42 22.87 20.66
C GLU A 38 0.05 21.74 19.75
N ASP A 39 -0.52 20.55 19.97
CA ASP A 39 -0.21 19.35 19.24
C ASP A 39 -1.41 18.66 18.62
N ILE A 40 -1.10 17.94 17.54
CA ILE A 40 -2.05 17.12 16.80
C ILE A 40 -1.60 15.68 16.99
N LEU A 41 -2.58 14.82 17.21
CA LEU A 41 -2.36 13.40 17.34
C LEU A 41 -1.62 12.89 16.07
N PRO A 42 -0.54 12.10 16.23
CA PRO A 42 0.21 11.61 15.07
C PRO A 42 -0.69 10.79 14.15
N GLU A 43 -0.51 10.96 12.84
CA GLU A 43 -1.30 10.23 11.85
C GLU A 43 -1.15 8.70 12.06
N PRO A 44 -2.25 7.95 12.10
CA PRO A 44 -2.20 6.51 12.32
C PRO A 44 -1.57 5.82 11.10
N GLN A 45 -0.88 4.69 11.33
CA GLN A 45 -0.45 3.83 10.24
C GLN A 45 -1.66 3.06 9.69
N LEU A 46 -2.11 3.44 8.50
CA LEU A 46 -3.28 2.85 7.83
C LEU A 46 -2.86 1.80 6.81
N LYS A 47 -3.64 0.73 6.70
CA LYS A 47 -3.56 -0.18 5.56
C LYS A 47 -4.16 0.49 4.31
N GLN A 48 -3.83 -0.04 3.13
CA GLN A 48 -4.26 0.51 1.83
C GLN A 48 -5.78 0.71 1.67
N ASN A 49 -6.60 -0.03 2.42
CA ASN A 49 -8.06 0.06 2.42
C ASN A 49 -8.65 0.66 3.70
N GLU A 50 -7.83 1.23 4.58
CA GLU A 50 -8.28 1.89 5.80
C GLU A 50 -8.24 3.41 5.62
N HIS A 51 -9.20 4.10 6.22
CA HIS A 51 -9.28 5.55 6.26
C HIS A 51 -9.47 5.96 7.72
N ALA A 52 -8.78 7.00 8.16
CA ALA A 52 -8.97 7.57 9.48
C ALA A 52 -9.71 8.90 9.39
N ILE A 53 -10.74 9.05 10.22
CA ILE A 53 -11.41 10.33 10.43
C ILE A 53 -10.92 10.88 11.78
N HIS A 54 -10.38 12.10 11.75
CA HIS A 54 -9.91 12.78 12.95
C HIS A 54 -11.08 13.48 13.64
N TYR A 55 -11.28 13.16 14.91
CA TYR A 55 -12.25 13.80 15.77
C TYR A 55 -11.56 14.57 16.90
N ILE A 56 -12.17 15.69 17.29
CA ILE A 56 -11.78 16.49 18.44
C ILE A 56 -12.99 16.79 19.30
N ASN A 57 -12.82 16.75 20.63
CA ASN A 57 -13.79 17.26 21.58
C ASN A 57 -13.60 18.77 21.73
N PRO A 58 -14.57 19.63 21.34
CA PRO A 58 -14.38 21.08 21.39
C PRO A 58 -14.21 21.66 22.79
N LYS A 59 -14.64 20.95 23.83
CA LYS A 59 -14.57 21.41 25.23
C LYS A 59 -13.25 21.02 25.90
N THR A 60 -12.83 19.77 25.72
CA THR A 60 -11.64 19.22 26.38
C THR A 60 -10.39 19.25 25.50
N LYS A 61 -10.54 19.50 24.20
CA LYS A 61 -9.49 19.41 23.16
C LYS A 61 -8.89 18.01 23.00
N GLU A 62 -9.55 16.98 23.56
CA GLU A 62 -9.18 15.59 23.37
C GLU A 62 -9.37 15.19 21.91
N GLN A 63 -8.36 14.54 21.34
CA GLN A 63 -8.31 14.14 19.93
C GLN A 63 -8.39 12.62 19.83
N THR A 64 -9.10 12.11 18.83
CA THR A 64 -9.22 10.67 18.56
C THR A 64 -9.30 10.40 17.06
N TYR A 65 -8.90 9.19 16.65
CA TYR A 65 -9.11 8.72 15.28
C TYR A 65 -10.13 7.58 15.27
N GLU A 66 -11.11 7.67 14.38
CA GLU A 66 -11.96 6.53 14.04
C GLU A 66 -11.49 5.95 12.71
N ILE A 67 -11.06 4.69 12.74
CA ILE A 67 -10.53 3.97 11.57
C ILE A 67 -11.65 3.15 10.96
N TYR A 68 -11.85 3.34 9.66
CA TYR A 68 -12.85 2.64 8.88
C TYR A 68 -12.20 1.87 7.74
N THR A 69 -12.52 0.59 7.63
CA THR A 69 -12.12 -0.22 6.50
C THR A 69 -13.13 -0.03 5.37
N ARG A 70 -12.70 0.59 4.26
CA ARG A 70 -13.54 0.63 3.06
C ARG A 70 -13.52 -0.73 2.36
N LYS A 71 -14.65 -1.08 1.76
CA LYS A 71 -14.68 -2.19 0.80
C LYS A 71 -13.82 -1.80 -0.41
N LYS A 72 -12.95 -2.72 -0.84
CA LYS A 72 -12.19 -2.53 -2.08
C LYS A 72 -13.17 -2.42 -3.25
N THR A 73 -12.85 -1.55 -4.20
CA THR A 73 -13.58 -1.47 -5.46
C THR A 73 -13.29 -2.70 -6.33
N ASN A 74 -14.17 -3.00 -7.30
CA ASN A 74 -13.94 -4.10 -8.24
C ASN A 74 -12.65 -3.91 -9.06
N GLU A 75 -12.30 -2.66 -9.36
CA GLU A 75 -11.06 -2.30 -10.06
C GLU A 75 -9.82 -2.65 -9.23
N GLU A 76 -9.79 -2.27 -7.96
CA GLU A 76 -8.69 -2.63 -7.04
C GLU A 76 -8.54 -4.15 -6.91
N ILE A 77 -9.67 -4.87 -6.77
CA ILE A 77 -9.66 -6.34 -6.73
C ILE A 77 -9.10 -6.92 -8.03
N SER A 78 -9.46 -6.36 -9.18
CA SER A 78 -8.97 -6.83 -10.48
C SER A 78 -7.49 -6.56 -10.65
N GLN A 79 -6.99 -5.40 -10.21
CA GLN A 79 -5.58 -5.07 -10.25
C GLN A 79 -4.76 -6.01 -9.37
N GLU A 80 -5.22 -6.32 -8.16
CA GLU A 80 -4.56 -7.30 -7.28
C GLU A 80 -4.48 -8.69 -7.92
N LYS A 81 -5.57 -9.14 -8.55
CA LYS A 81 -5.57 -10.41 -9.30
C LYS A 81 -4.57 -10.39 -10.46
N GLN A 82 -4.49 -9.29 -11.20
CA GLN A 82 -3.55 -9.16 -12.31
C GLN A 82 -2.09 -9.17 -11.82
N GLN A 83 -1.80 -8.48 -10.72
CA GLN A 83 -0.47 -8.48 -10.11
C GLN A 83 -0.07 -9.88 -9.63
N ALA A 84 -0.98 -10.59 -8.95
CA ALA A 84 -0.76 -11.96 -8.52
C ALA A 84 -0.52 -12.92 -9.70
N LEU A 85 -1.28 -12.76 -10.79
CA LEU A 85 -1.09 -13.53 -12.02
C LEU A 85 0.27 -13.24 -12.65
N ASN A 86 0.66 -11.98 -12.77
CA ASN A 86 1.95 -11.59 -13.34
C ASN A 86 3.12 -12.15 -12.52
N ALA A 87 3.05 -12.07 -11.18
CA ALA A 87 4.07 -12.63 -10.31
C ALA A 87 4.20 -14.15 -10.48
N LYS A 88 3.06 -14.86 -10.61
CA LYS A 88 3.06 -16.29 -10.90
C LYS A 88 3.70 -16.60 -12.25
N LEU A 89 3.31 -15.88 -13.32
CA LEU A 89 3.88 -16.08 -14.66
C LEU A 89 5.39 -15.83 -14.69
N LEU A 90 5.88 -14.83 -13.96
CA LEU A 90 7.32 -14.57 -13.83
C LEU A 90 8.05 -15.73 -13.15
N LYS A 91 7.47 -16.28 -12.08
CA LYS A 91 8.01 -17.44 -11.38
C LYS A 91 8.03 -18.67 -12.30
N ASP A 92 6.90 -18.99 -12.93
CA ASP A 92 6.76 -20.14 -13.82
C ASP A 92 7.74 -20.03 -15.01
N ASN A 93 7.92 -18.84 -15.58
CA ASN A 93 8.91 -18.61 -16.64
C ASN A 93 10.35 -18.85 -16.17
N ALA A 94 10.71 -18.42 -14.96
CA ALA A 94 12.03 -18.67 -14.40
C ALA A 94 12.28 -20.17 -14.19
N GLU A 95 11.28 -20.90 -13.70
CA GLU A 95 11.35 -22.36 -13.53
C GLU A 95 11.52 -23.09 -14.88
N ILE A 96 10.76 -22.69 -15.90
CA ILE A 96 10.90 -23.23 -17.26
C ILE A 96 12.32 -22.99 -17.81
N GLN A 97 12.87 -21.80 -17.59
CA GLN A 97 14.21 -21.47 -18.08
C GLN A 97 15.29 -22.31 -17.41
N ILE A 98 15.14 -22.59 -16.11
CA ILE A 98 16.04 -23.48 -15.38
C ILE A 98 15.96 -24.91 -15.95
N GLU A 99 14.74 -25.42 -16.18
CA GLU A 99 14.56 -26.77 -16.70
C GLU A 99 15.09 -26.91 -18.13
N LEU A 100 14.90 -25.90 -18.97
CA LEU A 100 15.46 -25.86 -20.32
C LEU A 100 17.00 -25.90 -20.29
N ASN A 101 17.63 -25.21 -19.35
CA ASN A 101 19.09 -25.23 -19.21
C ASN A 101 19.59 -26.62 -18.81
N LYS A 102 18.94 -27.27 -17.82
CA LYS A 102 19.27 -28.66 -17.44
C LYS A 102 19.13 -29.63 -18.62
N GLN A 103 18.07 -29.48 -19.42
CA GLN A 103 17.87 -30.34 -20.58
C GLN A 103 18.96 -30.14 -21.64
N LYS A 104 19.42 -28.90 -21.87
CA LYS A 104 20.54 -28.61 -22.77
C LYS A 104 21.84 -29.22 -22.28
N GLU A 105 22.13 -29.14 -20.98
CA GLU A 105 23.31 -29.77 -20.38
C GLU A 105 23.26 -31.29 -20.51
N LEU A 106 22.11 -31.90 -20.22
CA LEU A 106 21.91 -33.34 -20.38
C LEU A 106 22.10 -33.77 -21.84
N ASN A 107 21.46 -33.09 -22.78
CA ASN A 107 21.59 -33.39 -24.21
C ASN A 107 23.05 -33.28 -24.69
N SER A 108 23.77 -32.24 -24.25
CA SER A 108 25.18 -32.06 -24.58
C SER A 108 26.05 -33.19 -24.01
N SER A 109 25.77 -33.60 -22.78
CA SER A 109 26.48 -34.71 -22.11
C SER A 109 26.23 -36.05 -22.80
N LEU A 110 24.99 -36.31 -23.23
CA LEU A 110 24.63 -37.51 -23.99
C LEU A 110 25.32 -37.53 -25.35
N LEU A 111 25.35 -36.39 -26.06
CA LEU A 111 26.01 -36.27 -27.36
C LEU A 111 27.52 -36.57 -27.25
N LEU A 112 28.17 -36.06 -26.20
CA LEU A 112 29.58 -36.34 -25.94
C LEU A 112 29.84 -37.84 -25.73
N LYS A 113 29.03 -38.50 -24.89
CA LYS A 113 29.12 -39.95 -24.66
C LYS A 113 28.89 -40.77 -25.94
N MET A 114 27.95 -40.35 -26.79
CA MET A 114 27.72 -41.03 -28.07
C MET A 114 28.92 -40.91 -29.01
N ALA A 115 29.58 -39.75 -29.04
CA ALA A 115 30.78 -39.55 -29.85
C ALA A 115 31.96 -40.41 -29.34
N GLU A 116 32.15 -40.50 -28.02
CA GLU A 116 33.17 -41.36 -27.40
C GLU A 116 32.94 -42.85 -27.74
N LEU A 117 31.70 -43.33 -27.64
CA LEU A 117 31.35 -44.72 -27.96
C LEU A 117 31.42 -45.03 -29.47
N GLY A 118 30.99 -44.10 -30.32
CA GLY A 118 31.03 -44.25 -31.78
C GLY A 118 32.43 -44.14 -32.38
N GLY A 119 33.31 -43.34 -31.77
CA GLY A 119 34.72 -43.23 -32.16
C GLY A 119 35.53 -44.49 -31.83
N ASN A 120 35.15 -45.22 -30.77
CA ASN A 120 35.82 -46.45 -30.36
C ASN A 120 35.39 -47.69 -31.19
N ALA A 121 34.33 -47.58 -32.01
CA ALA A 121 33.89 -48.66 -32.90
C ALA A 121 34.62 -48.67 -34.26
N ASN A 122 35.39 -47.62 -34.59
CA ASN A 122 36.11 -47.44 -35.85
C ASN A 122 37.65 -47.41 -35.69
N ALA A 123 38.17 -47.87 -34.55
CA ALA A 123 39.61 -47.97 -34.24
C ALA A 123 40.09 -49.43 -34.25
#